data_AF-A0A2W6DTE8-F1
#
_entry.id   AF-A0A2W6DTE8-F1
#
_cell.length_a   1.000
_cell.length_b   1.000
_cell.length_c   1.000
_cell.angle_alpha   90.00
_cell.angle_beta   90.00
_cell.angle_gamma   90.00
#
_symmetry.space_group_name_H-M   'P 1'
#
loop_
_entity.id
_entity.type
_entity.pdbx_description
1 polymer ?
#
loop_
_entity_poly.entity_id
_entity_poly.type
_entity_poly.pdbx_seq_one_letter_code
_entity_poly.pdbx_strand_id
1 'polypeptide(L)'
;MDYRSDRRSWISSVSYLTVHYLYRAIANGSATGCALFSPTAAQQFAADFGAPDCSAATNQLNTKVTSPIKYAVTGTRSLDVYLGDTMTISSCEIKPGGGPSLGRFTLQRTGQDKWCISGHEKETC
;
A
#
# COMPACT_ATOMS: atom_id res chain seq x y z
N MET A 1 12.72 -14.12 30.20
CA MET A 1 12.64 -13.63 28.82
C MET A 1 11.19 -13.70 28.36
N ASP A 2 10.53 -12.56 28.15
CA ASP A 2 9.09 -12.50 27.90
C ASP A 2 8.80 -12.45 26.39
N TYR A 3 8.35 -13.59 25.85
CA TYR A 3 8.11 -13.82 24.42
C TYR A 3 6.97 -12.94 23.82
N ARG A 4 6.24 -12.19 24.64
CA ARG A 4 5.14 -11.30 24.20
C ARG A 4 5.59 -9.89 23.82
N SER A 5 6.70 -9.40 24.36
CA SER A 5 7.24 -8.07 23.98
C SER A 5 7.97 -8.09 22.65
N ASP A 6 8.63 -9.20 22.31
CA ASP A 6 9.41 -9.32 21.08
C ASP A 6 8.53 -9.37 19.82
N ARG A 7 7.39 -10.09 19.89
CA ARG A 7 6.38 -10.10 18.81
C ARG A 7 5.72 -8.74 18.58
N ARG A 8 5.58 -7.89 19.61
CA ARG A 8 4.98 -6.55 19.47
C ARG A 8 5.84 -5.63 18.62
N SER A 9 7.16 -5.69 18.80
CA SER A 9 8.09 -4.88 18.02
C SER A 9 8.12 -5.30 16.54
N TRP A 10 8.01 -6.61 16.25
CA TRP A 10 8.01 -7.12 14.88
C TRP A 10 6.70 -6.88 14.11
N ILE A 11 5.53 -7.07 14.75
CA ILE A 11 4.20 -6.91 14.11
C ILE A 11 3.95 -5.46 13.65
N SER A 12 4.49 -4.49 14.39
CA SER A 12 4.38 -3.06 14.08
C SER A 12 5.05 -2.67 12.75
N SER A 13 5.98 -3.50 12.26
CA SER A 13 6.75 -3.24 11.04
C SER A 13 6.18 -3.89 9.78
N VAL A 14 5.24 -4.85 9.90
CA VAL A 14 4.84 -5.69 8.75
C VAL A 14 3.66 -5.10 7.97
N SER A 15 2.77 -4.39 8.64
CA SER A 15 1.49 -3.97 8.03
C SER A 15 1.65 -2.87 6.97
N TYR A 16 2.64 -1.99 7.12
CA TYR A 16 2.95 -0.93 6.16
C TYR A 16 3.62 -1.45 4.87
N LEU A 17 4.27 -2.61 4.95
CA LEU A 17 5.06 -3.14 3.84
C LEU A 17 4.21 -3.37 2.60
N THR A 18 2.95 -3.77 2.73
CA THR A 18 2.06 -3.98 1.58
C THR A 18 1.89 -2.70 0.76
N VAL A 19 1.54 -1.57 1.39
CA VAL A 19 1.37 -0.30 0.66
C VAL A 19 2.72 0.21 0.15
N HIS A 20 3.79 0.07 0.93
CA HIS A 20 5.14 0.42 0.47
C HIS A 20 5.58 -0.38 -0.77
N TYR A 21 5.32 -1.69 -0.80
CA TYR A 21 5.59 -2.55 -1.96
C TYR A 21 4.78 -2.12 -3.18
N LEU A 22 3.53 -1.66 -3.00
CA LEU A 22 2.74 -1.11 -4.10
C LEU A 22 3.38 0.15 -4.68
N TYR A 23 3.75 1.12 -3.84
CA TYR A 23 4.47 2.34 -4.28
C TYR A 23 5.76 2.00 -5.02
N ARG A 24 6.54 1.05 -4.50
CA ARG A 24 7.75 0.55 -5.15
C ARG A 24 7.46 -0.16 -6.48
N ALA A 25 6.40 -0.95 -6.57
CA ALA A 25 6.01 -1.63 -7.81
C ALA A 25 5.65 -0.61 -8.89
N ILE A 26 4.83 0.40 -8.55
CA ILE A 26 4.48 1.50 -9.43
C ILE A 26 5.71 2.31 -9.82
N ALA A 27 6.62 2.62 -8.89
CA ALA A 27 7.87 3.33 -9.20
C ALA A 27 8.72 2.60 -10.26
N ASN A 28 8.66 1.26 -10.28
CA ASN A 28 9.40 0.42 -11.23
C ASN A 28 8.58 0.03 -12.48
N GLY A 29 7.35 0.52 -12.63
CA GLY A 29 6.47 0.14 -13.75
C GLY A 29 6.08 -1.34 -13.73
N SER A 30 6.05 -1.95 -12.56
CA SER A 30 5.80 -3.38 -12.38
C SER A 30 4.39 -3.65 -11.90
N ALA A 31 3.65 -4.48 -12.64
CA ALA A 31 2.31 -4.94 -12.25
C ALA A 31 2.31 -5.90 -11.04
N THR A 32 3.49 -6.28 -10.51
CA THR A 32 3.59 -7.15 -9.31
C THR A 32 2.89 -6.57 -8.09
N GLY A 33 2.70 -5.24 -8.03
CA GLY A 33 1.90 -4.59 -6.98
C GLY A 33 0.43 -5.02 -6.98
N CYS A 34 -0.12 -5.46 -8.11
CA CYS A 34 -1.50 -5.91 -8.19
C CYS A 34 -1.77 -7.20 -7.42
N ALA A 35 -0.75 -8.04 -7.20
CA ALA A 35 -0.86 -9.25 -6.37
C ALA A 35 -1.10 -8.96 -4.88
N LEU A 36 -0.92 -7.70 -4.46
CA LEU A 36 -1.17 -7.24 -3.10
C LEU A 36 -2.66 -7.00 -2.83
N PHE A 37 -3.47 -6.86 -3.88
CA PHE A 37 -4.90 -6.58 -3.77
C PHE A 37 -5.74 -7.85 -3.76
N SER A 38 -6.87 -7.80 -3.05
CA SER A 38 -8.01 -8.67 -3.34
C SER A 38 -8.57 -8.35 -4.75
N PRO A 39 -9.28 -9.29 -5.40
CA PRO A 39 -9.89 -9.04 -6.71
C PRO A 39 -10.79 -7.79 -6.73
N THR A 40 -11.61 -7.61 -5.70
CA THR A 40 -12.50 -6.45 -5.53
C THR A 40 -11.70 -5.15 -5.42
N ALA A 41 -10.67 -5.13 -4.57
CA ALA A 41 -9.87 -3.92 -4.36
C ALA A 41 -9.01 -3.55 -5.58
N ALA A 42 -8.55 -4.54 -6.36
CA ALA A 42 -7.83 -4.30 -7.61
C ALA A 42 -8.73 -3.60 -8.63
N GLN A 43 -10.00 -3.98 -8.71
CA GLN A 43 -11.00 -3.33 -9.57
C GLN A 43 -11.30 -1.90 -9.08
N GLN A 44 -11.46 -1.70 -7.77
CA GLN A 44 -11.64 -0.37 -7.19
C GLN A 44 -10.46 0.55 -7.52
N PHE A 45 -9.23 0.09 -7.32
CA PHE A 45 -8.02 0.83 -7.66
C PHE A 45 -7.98 1.22 -9.14
N ALA A 46 -8.26 0.27 -10.03
CA ALA A 46 -8.31 0.55 -11.47
C ALA A 46 -9.36 1.60 -11.83
N ALA A 47 -10.60 1.43 -11.32
CA ALA A 47 -11.71 2.33 -11.57
C ALA A 47 -11.42 3.74 -11.04
N ASP A 48 -10.83 3.85 -9.85
CA ASP A 48 -10.40 5.11 -9.27
C ASP A 48 -9.40 5.82 -10.17
N PHE A 49 -8.46 5.12 -10.80
CA PHE A 49 -7.51 5.74 -11.71
C PHE A 49 -8.00 5.87 -13.17
N GLY A 50 -9.24 5.45 -13.45
CA GLY A 50 -9.82 5.49 -14.80
C GLY A 50 -9.17 4.50 -15.76
N ALA A 51 -8.66 3.39 -15.23
CA ALA A 51 -7.99 2.33 -15.98
C ALA A 51 -8.86 1.07 -16.07
N PRO A 52 -8.68 0.24 -17.12
CA PRO A 52 -9.46 -0.99 -17.29
C PRO A 52 -9.13 -2.07 -16.25
N ASP A 53 -7.90 -2.09 -15.74
CA ASP A 53 -7.43 -3.03 -14.74
C ASP A 53 -6.29 -2.44 -13.90
N CYS A 54 -5.91 -3.16 -12.84
CA CYS A 54 -4.85 -2.71 -11.92
C CYS A 54 -3.48 -2.56 -12.62
N SER A 55 -3.18 -3.40 -13.61
CA SER A 55 -1.91 -3.32 -14.35
C SER A 55 -1.86 -2.05 -15.19
N ALA A 56 -2.94 -1.72 -15.89
CA ALA A 56 -3.08 -0.49 -16.65
C ALA A 56 -3.00 0.75 -15.74
N ALA A 57 -3.65 0.72 -14.56
CA ALA A 57 -3.53 1.79 -13.56
C ALA A 57 -2.08 1.97 -13.10
N THR A 58 -1.40 0.87 -12.78
CA THR A 58 0.01 0.86 -12.34
C THR A 58 0.92 1.48 -13.40
N ASN A 59 0.76 1.07 -14.66
CA ASN A 59 1.53 1.60 -15.77
C ASN A 59 1.25 3.10 -15.99
N GLN A 60 -0.01 3.51 -15.96
CA GLN A 60 -0.40 4.91 -16.08
C GLN A 60 0.20 5.76 -14.95
N LEU A 61 0.16 5.25 -13.71
CA LEU A 61 0.71 5.94 -12.54
C LEU A 61 2.24 6.05 -12.61
N ASN A 62 2.93 5.01 -13.09
CA ASN A 62 4.38 5.05 -13.30
C ASN A 62 4.81 6.22 -14.18
N THR A 63 4.06 6.54 -15.24
CA THR A 63 4.37 7.68 -16.12
C THR A 63 4.34 9.04 -15.41
N LYS A 64 3.68 9.12 -14.25
CA LYS A 64 3.56 10.31 -13.41
C LYS A 64 4.62 10.36 -12.29
N VAL A 65 5.45 9.34 -12.17
CA VAL A 65 6.54 9.28 -11.18
C VAL A 65 7.76 10.01 -11.73
N THR A 66 8.09 11.14 -11.13
CA THR A 66 9.25 11.98 -11.50
C THR A 66 10.52 11.62 -10.75
N SER A 67 10.39 10.94 -9.60
CA SER A 67 11.54 10.45 -8.83
C SER A 67 11.23 9.07 -8.24
N PRO A 68 11.58 7.97 -8.95
CA PRO A 68 11.27 6.62 -8.50
C PRO A 68 11.80 6.28 -7.11
N ILE A 69 12.98 6.81 -6.77
CA ILE A 69 13.59 6.61 -5.44
C ILE A 69 12.74 7.29 -4.36
N LYS A 70 12.39 8.58 -4.55
CA LYS A 70 11.56 9.31 -3.56
C LYS A 70 10.16 8.72 -3.46
N TYR A 71 9.64 8.20 -4.57
CA TYR A 71 8.31 7.62 -4.63
C TYR A 71 8.25 6.24 -3.98
N ALA A 72 9.29 5.42 -4.11
CA ALA A 72 9.37 4.11 -3.50
C ALA A 72 9.65 4.16 -1.99
N VAL A 73 10.38 5.17 -1.49
CA VAL A 73 10.75 5.32 -0.07
C VAL A 73 9.65 6.02 0.72
N THR A 74 8.39 5.69 0.45
CA THR A 74 7.25 6.23 1.21
C THR A 74 7.47 6.03 2.71
N GLY A 75 7.18 7.09 3.48
CA GLY A 75 7.69 7.25 4.85
C GLY A 75 7.37 6.09 5.79
N THR A 76 8.40 5.64 6.49
CA THR A 76 8.33 4.71 7.62
C THR A 76 7.59 5.38 8.77
N ARG A 77 6.25 5.36 8.77
CA ARG A 77 5.52 5.61 10.00
C ARG A 77 5.53 4.33 10.82
N SER A 78 6.07 4.41 12.03
CA SER A 78 5.82 3.42 13.07
C SER A 78 4.32 3.42 13.32
N LEU A 79 3.61 2.47 12.71
CA LEU A 79 2.22 2.22 13.08
C LEU A 79 2.26 1.55 14.44
N ASP A 80 1.51 2.10 15.40
CA ASP A 80 1.27 1.45 16.68
C ASP A 80 0.84 0.00 16.43
N VAL A 81 1.24 -0.91 17.33
CA VAL A 81 0.94 -2.35 17.23
C VAL A 81 -0.54 -2.55 16.89
N TYR A 82 -0.83 -2.88 15.64
CA TYR A 82 -2.21 -3.12 15.23
C TYR A 82 -2.56 -4.57 15.50
N LEU A 83 -3.38 -4.76 16.54
CA LEU A 83 -3.85 -6.07 16.98
C LEU A 83 -5.15 -6.52 16.28
N GLY A 84 -5.77 -5.64 15.49
CA GLY A 84 -6.96 -5.99 14.72
C GLY A 84 -6.63 -6.71 13.40
N ASP A 85 -7.67 -7.15 12.71
CA ASP A 85 -7.55 -7.83 11.42
C ASP A 85 -7.75 -6.91 10.22
N THR A 86 -8.12 -5.64 10.42
CA THR A 86 -8.41 -4.68 9.35
C THR A 86 -7.84 -3.32 9.69
N MET A 87 -7.03 -2.69 8.84
CA MET A 87 -6.53 -1.33 9.09
C MET A 87 -6.67 -0.44 7.86
N THR A 88 -6.57 0.87 8.07
CA THR A 88 -6.62 1.85 6.98
C THR A 88 -5.32 2.63 6.92
N ILE A 89 -4.80 2.85 5.70
CA ILE A 89 -3.60 3.62 5.42
C ILE A 89 -3.94 4.72 4.41
N SER A 90 -3.71 5.98 4.78
CA SER A 90 -3.92 7.14 3.92
C SER A 90 -2.64 7.55 3.19
N SER A 91 -2.73 7.81 1.89
CA SER A 91 -1.61 8.39 1.13
C SER A 91 -1.34 9.85 1.50
N CYS A 92 -2.34 10.59 2.00
CA CYS A 92 -2.14 11.96 2.49
C CYS A 92 -1.26 12.01 3.74
N GLU A 93 -1.31 10.97 4.58
CA GLU A 93 -0.42 10.85 5.74
C GLU A 93 0.98 10.41 5.35
N ILE A 94 1.09 9.54 4.33
CA ILE A 94 2.36 9.05 3.80
C ILE A 94 3.16 10.16 3.10
N LYS A 95 2.47 11.05 2.36
CA LYS A 95 3.04 12.14 1.55
C LYS A 95 4.15 11.63 0.61
N PRO A 96 3.83 10.77 -0.38
CA PRO A 96 4.82 10.23 -1.30
C PRO A 96 5.53 11.37 -2.06
N GLY A 97 6.86 11.31 -2.14
CA GLY A 97 7.64 12.29 -2.89
C GLY A 97 7.79 11.88 -4.35
N GLY A 98 7.74 12.84 -5.29
CA GLY A 98 8.10 12.58 -6.69
C GLY A 98 7.11 11.74 -7.48
N GLY A 99 5.82 11.78 -7.12
CA GLY A 99 4.73 11.12 -7.85
C GLY A 99 3.37 11.39 -7.21
N PRO A 100 2.28 10.83 -7.76
CA PRO A 100 0.93 11.06 -7.26
C PRO A 100 0.65 10.30 -5.95
N SER A 101 -0.17 10.89 -5.07
CA SER A 101 -0.81 10.15 -3.99
C SER A 101 -1.72 9.06 -4.54
N LEU A 102 -1.70 7.88 -3.94
CA LEU A 102 -2.46 6.75 -4.44
C LEU A 102 -3.88 6.65 -3.89
N GLY A 103 -4.21 7.37 -2.82
CA GLY A 103 -5.52 7.29 -2.18
C GLY A 103 -5.46 6.65 -0.80
N ARG A 104 -6.58 6.11 -0.34
CA ARG A 104 -6.68 5.42 0.94
C ARG A 104 -6.88 3.92 0.73
N PHE A 105 -6.14 3.14 1.50
CA PHE A 105 -6.11 1.69 1.42
C PHE A 105 -6.74 1.10 2.66
N THR A 106 -7.63 0.13 2.49
CA THR A 106 -8.02 -0.78 3.57
C THR A 106 -7.22 -2.05 3.41
N LEU A 107 -6.49 -2.43 4.46
CA LEU A 107 -5.76 -3.67 4.55
C LEU A 107 -6.52 -4.68 5.39
N GLN A 108 -6.52 -5.94 4.97
CA GLN A 108 -7.06 -7.06 5.73
C GLN A 108 -5.95 -8.08 6.00
N ARG A 109 -5.92 -8.61 7.22
CA ARG A 109 -5.04 -9.70 7.59
C ARG A 109 -5.53 -10.99 6.92
N THR A 110 -4.67 -11.59 6.12
CA THR A 110 -4.81 -12.93 5.56
C THR A 110 -3.87 -13.82 6.36
N GLY A 111 -4.33 -14.95 6.90
CA GLY A 111 -3.61 -15.74 7.93
C GLY A 111 -2.09 -15.89 7.75
N GLN A 112 -1.37 -16.17 8.84
CA GLN A 112 0.10 -16.13 8.94
C GLN A 112 0.69 -14.70 8.92
N ASP A 113 0.03 -13.75 9.58
CA ASP A 113 0.51 -12.35 9.73
C ASP A 113 0.76 -11.59 8.40
N LYS A 114 0.16 -12.05 7.30
CA LYS A 114 0.22 -11.39 5.99
C LYS A 114 -0.94 -10.41 5.82
N TRP A 115 -0.71 -9.35 5.05
CA TRP A 115 -1.72 -8.33 4.78
C TRP A 115 -1.95 -8.21 3.27
N CYS A 116 -3.22 -8.18 2.87
CA CYS A 116 -3.63 -7.81 1.52
C CYS A 116 -4.41 -6.49 1.56
N ILE A 117 -4.47 -5.79 0.43
CA ILE A 117 -5.33 -4.63 0.22
C ILE A 117 -6.73 -5.15 -0.11
N SER A 118 -7.66 -5.01 0.84
CA SER A 118 -9.04 -5.46 0.73
C SER A 118 -9.99 -4.37 0.25
N GLY A 119 -9.56 -3.10 0.28
CA GLY A 119 -10.32 -1.99 -0.27
C GLY A 119 -9.43 -0.84 -0.72
N HIS A 120 -9.92 -0.08 -1.69
CA HIS A 120 -9.29 1.14 -2.18
C HIS A 120 -10.34 2.23 -2.39
N GLU A 121 -9.97 3.46 -2.09
CA GLU A 121 -10.75 4.64 -2.41
C GLU A 121 -9.86 5.82 -2.78
N LYS A 122 -10.35 6.63 -3.71
CA LYS A 122 -9.77 7.95 -3.99
C LYS A 122 -9.73 8.79 -2.73
N GLU A 123 -8.58 9.40 -2.50
CA GLU A 123 -8.37 10.40 -1.47
C GLU A 123 -7.79 11.65 -2.13
N THR A 124 -8.30 12.82 -1.76
CA THR A 124 -7.76 14.10 -2.20
C THR A 124 -6.92 14.69 -1.07
N CYS A 125 -5.64 14.88 -1.36
CA CYS A 125 -4.68 15.67 -0.60
C CYS A 125 -4.30 16.87 -1.48
#